data_AF-A0A926HRB7-F1
#
_entry.id   AF-A0A926HRB7-F1
#
_cell.length_a   1.000
_cell.length_b   1.000
_cell.length_c   1.000
_cell.angle_alpha   90.00
_cell.angle_beta   90.00
_cell.angle_gamma   90.00
#
_symmetry.space_group_name_H-M   'P 1'
#
loop_
_entity.id
_entity.type
_entity.pdbx_description
1 polymer ?
#
loop_
_entity_poly.entity_id
_entity_poly.type
_entity_poly.pdbx_seq_one_letter_code
_entity_poly.pdbx_strand_id
1 'polypeptide(L)' 'MAQVTCSVCQAQFDSRSMQVCPECHAYICNECAKTYGGYCENCYEDEDHFYWRQ' A
#
# COMPACT_ATOMS: atom_id res chain seq x y z
N MET A 1 9.68 -6.99 19.00
CA MET A 1 8.92 -6.08 18.12
C MET A 1 8.29 -6.93 17.03
N ALA A 2 7.02 -6.74 16.69
CA ALA A 2 6.36 -7.58 15.70
C ALA A 2 6.67 -7.04 14.30
N GLN A 3 7.40 -7.82 13.51
CA GLN A 3 7.64 -7.54 12.09
C GLN A 3 6.50 -8.14 11.28
N VAL A 4 6.06 -7.40 10.28
CA VAL A 4 4.97 -7.76 9.37
C VAL A 4 5.46 -7.59 7.93
N THR A 5 4.96 -8.43 7.06
CA THR A 5 5.34 -8.44 5.65
C THR A 5 4.41 -7.51 4.87
N CYS A 6 5.00 -6.62 4.07
CA CYS A 6 4.23 -5.79 3.15
C CYS A 6 3.59 -6.70 2.11
N SER A 7 2.27 -6.63 1.95
CA SER A 7 1.57 -7.41 0.92
C SER A 7 1.97 -7.03 -0.51
N VAL A 8 2.54 -5.83 -0.68
CA VAL A 8 2.96 -5.31 -1.99
C VAL A 8 4.39 -5.70 -2.33
N CYS A 9 5.38 -5.15 -1.61
CA CYS A 9 6.79 -5.39 -1.93
C CYS A 9 7.38 -6.66 -1.27
N GLN A 10 6.60 -7.40 -0.49
CA GLN A 10 7.02 -8.62 0.23
C GLN A 10 8.20 -8.42 1.22
N ALA A 11 8.59 -7.17 1.49
CA ALA A 11 9.61 -6.85 2.48
C ALA A 11 9.03 -6.79 3.90
N GLN A 12 9.87 -7.12 4.89
CA GLN A 12 9.50 -7.12 6.31
C GLN A 12 9.80 -5.75 6.93
N PHE A 13 8.80 -5.18 7.61
CA PHE A 13 8.92 -3.91 8.30
C PHE A 13 8.30 -4.01 9.70
N ASP A 14 8.58 -3.01 10.53
CA ASP A 14 7.94 -2.88 11.83
C ASP A 14 6.46 -2.58 11.69
N SER A 15 5.63 -3.34 12.40
CA SER A 15 4.17 -3.17 12.45
C SER A 15 3.72 -1.75 12.84
N ARG A 16 4.53 -1.03 13.61
CA ARG A 16 4.23 0.36 14.01
C ARG A 16 4.45 1.38 12.90
N SER A 17 5.30 1.06 11.92
CA SER A 17 5.66 1.94 10.81
C SER A 17 4.87 1.60 9.53
N MET A 18 4.03 0.56 9.58
CA MET A 18 3.19 0.13 8.47
C MET A 18 1.81 0.78 8.52
N GLN A 19 1.25 0.97 7.34
CA GLN A 19 -0.13 1.33 7.11
C GLN A 19 -0.95 0.06 6.92
N VAL A 20 -2.26 0.16 7.12
CA VAL A 20 -3.21 -0.94 6.91
C VAL A 20 -4.17 -0.49 5.83
N CYS A 21 -4.36 -1.31 4.80
CA CYS A 21 -5.31 -1.02 3.74
C CYS A 21 -6.73 -0.98 4.34
N PRO A 22 -7.52 0.09 4.12
CA PRO A 22 -8.85 0.21 4.71
C PRO A 22 -9.85 -0.83 4.17
N GLU A 23 -9.63 -1.38 2.98
CA GLU A 23 -10.52 -2.34 2.34
C GLU A 23 -10.24 -3.79 2.79
N CYS A 24 -9.01 -4.26 2.59
CA CYS A 24 -8.64 -5.66 2.86
C CYS A 24 -7.90 -5.87 4.17
N HIS A 25 -7.58 -4.81 4.92
CA HIS A 25 -6.76 -4.84 6.13
C HIS A 25 -5.37 -5.44 5.96
N ALA A 26 -4.86 -5.48 4.72
CA ALA A 26 -3.50 -5.90 4.43
C ALA A 26 -2.47 -4.88 4.94
N TYR A 27 -1.31 -5.37 5.40
CA TYR A 27 -0.21 -4.52 5.82
C TYR A 27 0.55 -3.98 4.60
N ILE A 28 0.75 -2.67 4.58
CA ILE A 28 1.43 -1.96 3.51
C ILE A 28 2.51 -1.07 4.11
N CYS A 29 3.71 -1.10 3.53
CA CYS A 29 4.76 -0.18 3.94
C CYS A 29 4.42 1.25 3.50
N ASN A 30 5.01 2.24 4.17
CA ASN A 30 4.72 3.65 3.91
C ASN A 30 5.11 4.07 2.47
N GLU A 31 6.12 3.43 1.87
CA GLU A 31 6.47 3.68 0.47
C GLU A 31 5.39 3.19 -0.49
N CYS A 32 4.95 1.94 -0.36
CA CYS A 32 3.86 1.41 -1.17
C CYS A 32 2.56 2.19 -0.93
N ALA A 33 2.24 2.53 0.33
CA ALA A 33 1.09 3.36 0.63
C ALA A 33 1.15 4.73 -0.07
N LYS A 34 2.34 5.34 -0.22
CA LYS A 34 2.46 6.60 -0.99
C LYS A 34 2.26 6.39 -2.49
N THR A 35 2.74 5.30 -3.05
CA THR A 35 2.56 4.96 -4.47
C THR A 35 1.09 4.70 -4.80
N TYR A 36 0.39 3.98 -3.93
CA TYR A 36 -0.99 3.52 -4.10
C TYR A 36 -2.00 4.36 -3.31
N GLY A 37 -1.65 5.58 -2.89
CA GLY A 37 -2.58 6.51 -2.21
C GLY A 37 -3.19 6.02 -0.89
N GLY A 38 -2.55 5.07 -0.19
CA GLY A 38 -3.01 4.46 1.06
C GLY A 38 -3.62 3.07 0.89
N TYR A 39 -3.65 2.54 -0.33
CA TYR A 39 -4.22 1.23 -0.65
C TYR A 39 -3.12 0.21 -0.99
N CYS A 40 -3.46 -1.08 -0.97
CA CYS A 40 -2.55 -2.13 -1.44
C CYS A 40 -2.67 -2.29 -2.96
N GLU A 41 -1.71 -2.94 -3.62
CA GLU A 41 -1.73 -3.14 -5.09
C GLU A 41 -3.01 -3.80 -5.61
N ASN A 42 -3.69 -4.56 -4.77
CA ASN A 42 -4.85 -5.37 -5.14
C ASN A 42 -6.18 -4.64 -4.92
N CYS A 43 -6.20 -3.64 -4.02
CA CYS A 43 -7.36 -2.78 -3.74
C CYS A 43 -7.20 -1.38 -4.34
N TYR A 44 -5.99 -1.03 -4.76
CA TYR A 44 -5.76 0.12 -5.61
C TYR A 44 -6.30 -0.24 -6.99
N GLU A 45 -7.61 -0.03 -7.16
CA GLU A 45 -8.17 0.08 -8.49
C GLU A 45 -7.51 1.31 -9.11
N ASP A 46 -6.59 1.04 -10.02
CA ASP A 46 -6.06 2.01 -10.96
C ASP A 46 -7.27 2.40 -11.82
N GLU A 47 -8.13 3.28 -11.30
CA GLU A 47 -8.91 4.15 -12.14
C GLU A 47 -7.87 5.04 -12.81
N ASP A 48 -7.34 4.49 -13.89
CA ASP A 48 -6.54 5.08 -14.94
C ASP A 48 -6.98 6.53 -15.13
N HIS A 49 -6.45 7.42 -14.29
CA HIS A 49 -6.51 8.86 -14.46
C HIS A 49 -5.47 9.24 -15.53
N PHE A 50 -5.53 8.54 -16.67
CA PHE A 50 -5.38 9.11 -18.00
C PHE A 50 -6.41 10.24 -18.17
N TYR A 51 -6.23 11.32 -17.44
CA TYR A 51 -6.76 12.61 -17.87
C TYR A 51 -5.60 13.60 -17.99
N TRP A 52 -4.92 13.50 -19.13
CA TRP A 52 -4.28 14.59 -19.89
C TRP A 52 -3.19 15.38 -19.15
N ARG A 53 -1.90 15.08 -19.36
CA ARG A 53 -1.13 15.66 -20.47
C ARG A 53 -1.94 16.63 -21.35
N GLN A 54 -2.22 17.83 -20.86
CA GLN A 54 -2.48 19.01 -21.68
C GLN A 54 -1.49 20.09 -21.28
#